data_AF-N9NIR4-F1
#
_entry.id   AF-N9NIR4-F1
#
_cell.length_a   1.000
_cell.length_b   1.000
_cell.length_c   1.000
_cell.angle_alpha   90.00
_cell.angle_beta   90.00
_cell.angle_gamma   90.00
#
_symmetry.space_group_name_H-M   'P 1'
#
loop_
_entity.id
_entity.type
_entity.pdbx_description
1 polymer ?
#
loop_
_entity_poly.entity_id
_entity_poly.type
_entity_poly.pdbx_seq_one_letter_code
_entity_poly.pdbx_strand_id
1 'polypeptide(L)'
;MSKKYILSKLSLSRLVGLDARLEAVVKRAIEITEQDFLVIEGVRSKEQCFINYGKGRTAEQCLTKGVPAQYAQPKLAKVTWLNNPLSSKHVTGHAVDLVPYPVDWEDATKFDKVAKAMFAAAKELGVSIRWGADWDNDGKYRESGEYDSPHFEI
;
A
#
# COMPACT_ATOMS: atom_id res chain seq x y z
N MET A 1 -0.34 -22.74 -21.54
CA MET A 1 -0.12 -21.30 -21.29
C MET A 1 -0.76 -20.98 -19.95
N SER A 2 0.02 -20.53 -18.96
CA SER A 2 -0.54 -20.07 -17.69
C SER A 2 -1.44 -18.85 -17.95
N LYS A 3 -2.58 -18.80 -17.28
CA LYS A 3 -3.55 -17.69 -17.41
C LYS A 3 -2.87 -16.43 -16.88
N LYS A 4 -2.65 -15.44 -17.73
CA LYS A 4 -2.14 -14.12 -17.31
C LYS A 4 -3.28 -13.32 -16.70
N TYR A 5 -3.08 -12.83 -15.49
CA TYR A 5 -4.00 -11.87 -14.88
C TYR A 5 -3.83 -10.50 -15.52
N ILE A 6 -4.86 -9.66 -15.42
CA ILE A 6 -4.88 -8.31 -15.99
C ILE A 6 -5.47 -7.37 -14.95
N LEU A 7 -4.83 -6.23 -14.74
CA LEU A 7 -5.36 -5.20 -13.87
C LEU A 7 -6.70 -4.69 -14.40
N SER A 8 -7.68 -4.61 -13.50
CA SER A 8 -8.95 -3.97 -13.79
C SER A 8 -8.77 -2.49 -14.15
N LYS A 9 -9.76 -1.89 -14.83
CA LYS A 9 -9.80 -0.44 -15.09
C LYS A 9 -9.66 0.38 -13.80
N LEU A 10 -10.25 -0.09 -12.70
CA LEU A 10 -10.15 0.55 -11.39
C LEU A 10 -8.71 0.49 -10.86
N SER A 11 -8.06 -0.68 -10.92
CA SER A 11 -6.67 -0.82 -10.50
C SER A 11 -5.75 0.08 -11.32
N LEU A 12 -5.93 0.12 -12.65
CA LEU A 12 -5.16 1.00 -13.55
C LEU A 12 -5.36 2.48 -13.22
N SER A 13 -6.59 2.91 -12.91
CA SER A 13 -6.86 4.30 -12.53
C SER A 13 -6.15 4.72 -11.24
N ARG A 14 -5.88 3.77 -10.34
CA ARG A 14 -5.16 4.01 -9.08
C ARG A 14 -3.64 4.08 -9.23
N LEU A 15 -3.11 3.66 -10.36
CA LEU A 15 -1.68 3.82 -10.69
C LEU A 15 -1.35 5.20 -11.26
N VAL A 16 -2.36 6.01 -11.62
CA VAL A 16 -2.14 7.34 -12.19
C VAL A 16 -1.42 8.24 -11.17
N GLY A 17 -0.26 8.77 -11.57
CA GLY A 17 0.57 9.66 -10.75
C GLY A 17 1.57 8.95 -9.84
N LEU A 18 1.64 7.62 -9.88
CA LEU A 18 2.67 6.85 -9.20
C LEU A 18 4.04 7.10 -9.86
N ASP A 19 5.13 6.87 -9.13
CA ASP A 19 6.47 6.81 -9.71
C ASP A 19 6.47 5.79 -10.86
N ALA A 20 6.96 6.22 -12.04
CA ALA A 20 6.90 5.41 -13.26
C ALA A 20 7.60 4.05 -13.11
N ARG A 21 8.62 3.95 -12.25
CA ARG A 21 9.32 2.69 -11.96
C ARG A 21 8.43 1.77 -11.14
N LEU A 22 7.79 2.30 -10.09
CA LEU A 22 6.86 1.52 -9.27
C LEU A 22 5.64 1.07 -10.08
N GLU A 23 5.11 1.94 -10.95
CA GLU A 23 4.02 1.60 -11.87
C GLU A 23 4.43 0.45 -12.82
N ALA A 24 5.63 0.52 -13.40
CA ALA A 24 6.16 -0.52 -14.25
C ALA A 24 6.31 -1.87 -13.50
N VAL A 25 6.77 -1.82 -12.24
CA VAL A 25 6.85 -3.01 -11.38
C VAL A 25 5.47 -3.63 -11.16
N VAL A 26 4.45 -2.84 -10.80
CA VAL A 26 3.09 -3.37 -10.58
C VAL A 26 2.51 -3.99 -11.86
N LYS A 27 2.68 -3.31 -13.00
CA LYS A 27 2.23 -3.80 -14.31
C LYS A 27 2.96 -5.07 -14.74
N ARG A 28 4.24 -5.21 -14.36
CA ARG A 28 4.98 -6.44 -14.63
C ARG A 28 4.59 -7.57 -13.68
N ALA A 29 4.38 -7.27 -12.41
CA ALA A 29 4.02 -8.25 -11.38
C ALA A 29 2.71 -8.98 -11.70
N ILE A 30 1.68 -8.26 -12.18
CA ILE A 30 0.38 -8.89 -12.52
C ILE A 30 0.49 -9.90 -13.67
N GLU A 31 1.48 -9.75 -14.57
CA GLU A 31 1.67 -10.66 -15.70
C GLU A 31 2.33 -11.98 -15.30
N ILE A 32 3.12 -11.96 -14.22
CA ILE A 32 3.95 -13.10 -13.78
C ILE A 32 3.46 -13.74 -12.48
N THR A 33 2.53 -13.09 -11.78
CA THR A 33 2.01 -13.58 -10.50
C THR A 33 1.22 -14.88 -10.64
N GLU A 34 1.36 -15.76 -9.66
CA GLU A 34 0.51 -16.95 -9.47
C GLU A 34 -0.78 -16.62 -8.73
N GLN A 35 -0.89 -15.41 -8.17
CA GLN A 35 -1.99 -14.94 -7.35
C GLN A 35 -2.48 -13.59 -7.90
N ASP A 36 -3.73 -13.55 -8.38
CA ASP A 36 -4.37 -12.31 -8.82
C ASP A 36 -4.41 -11.27 -7.69
N PHE A 37 -4.38 -9.99 -8.04
CA PHE A 37 -4.43 -8.91 -7.07
C PHE A 37 -5.07 -7.63 -7.63
N LEU A 38 -5.58 -6.82 -6.72
CA LEU A 38 -6.19 -5.52 -6.97
C LEU A 38 -5.29 -4.43 -6.40
N VAL A 39 -5.20 -3.29 -7.09
CA VAL A 39 -4.61 -2.08 -6.52
C VAL A 39 -5.71 -1.39 -5.72
N ILE A 40 -5.54 -1.22 -4.41
CA ILE A 40 -6.55 -0.58 -3.55
C ILE A 40 -6.25 0.90 -3.32
N GLU A 41 -4.97 1.26 -3.26
CA GLU A 41 -4.53 2.65 -3.10
C GLU A 41 -3.22 2.89 -3.83
N GLY A 42 -3.08 4.06 -4.45
CA GLY A 42 -1.85 4.52 -5.10
C GLY A 42 -1.51 5.90 -4.59
N VAL A 43 -1.62 6.94 -5.44
CA VAL A 43 -1.43 8.33 -4.97
C VAL A 43 -2.56 8.75 -4.02
N ARG A 44 -2.19 9.20 -2.83
CA ARG A 44 -3.13 9.64 -1.77
C ARG A 44 -3.23 11.16 -1.76
N SER A 45 -4.46 11.67 -1.79
CA SER A 45 -4.71 13.12 -1.70
C SER A 45 -4.45 13.63 -0.28
N LYS A 46 -4.18 14.94 -0.15
CA LYS A 46 -4.03 15.62 1.14
C LYS A 46 -5.25 15.40 2.05
N GLU A 47 -6.44 15.45 1.47
CA GLU A 47 -7.70 15.20 2.18
C GLU A 47 -7.78 13.75 2.68
N GLN A 48 -7.45 12.76 1.84
CA GLN A 48 -7.46 11.36 2.25
C GLN A 48 -6.43 11.09 3.36
N CYS A 49 -5.27 11.75 3.35
CA CYS A 49 -4.31 11.71 4.45
C CYS A 49 -4.93 12.21 5.76
N PHE A 50 -5.68 13.32 5.72
CA PHE A 50 -6.35 13.86 6.90
C PHE A 50 -7.47 12.94 7.39
N ILE A 51 -8.27 12.38 6.49
CA ILE A 51 -9.30 11.39 6.82
C ILE A 51 -8.67 10.19 7.54
N ASN A 52 -7.60 9.62 6.98
CA ASN A 52 -6.91 8.47 7.57
C ASN A 52 -6.24 8.82 8.91
N TYR A 53 -5.65 10.01 9.03
CA TYR A 53 -5.07 10.48 10.28
C TYR A 53 -6.10 10.64 11.38
N GLY A 54 -7.28 11.17 11.06
CA GLY A 54 -8.32 11.44 12.05
C GLY A 54 -8.98 10.19 12.64
N LYS A 55 -8.90 9.04 11.99
CA LYS A 55 -9.42 7.77 12.54
C LYS A 55 -8.70 7.42 13.85
N GLY A 56 -9.49 7.16 14.89
CA GLY A 56 -8.99 6.85 16.23
C GLY A 56 -8.37 8.04 16.96
N ARG A 57 -8.58 9.28 16.48
CA ARG A 57 -8.07 10.50 17.11
C ARG A 57 -9.17 11.52 17.42
N THR A 58 -8.97 12.29 18.49
CA THR A 58 -9.84 13.43 18.86
C THR A 58 -9.53 14.67 18.00
N ALA A 59 -10.39 15.68 18.10
CA ALA A 59 -10.19 16.96 17.42
C ALA A 59 -8.88 17.63 17.87
N GLU A 60 -8.58 17.62 19.18
CA GLU A 60 -7.34 18.19 19.72
C GLU A 60 -6.12 17.47 19.15
N GLN A 61 -6.14 16.12 19.15
CA GLN A 61 -5.06 15.32 18.60
C GLN A 61 -4.82 15.61 17.11
N CYS A 62 -5.88 15.82 16.33
CA CYS A 62 -5.77 16.22 14.92
C CYS A 62 -5.14 17.61 14.78
N LEU A 63 -5.64 18.58 15.55
CA LEU A 63 -5.19 19.97 15.48
C LEU A 63 -3.71 20.13 15.85
N THR A 64 -3.20 19.38 16.84
CA THR A 64 -1.76 19.41 17.21
C THR A 64 -0.83 19.01 16.06
N LYS A 65 -1.37 18.38 15.02
CA LYS A 65 -0.63 17.87 13.85
C LYS A 65 -1.04 18.58 12.56
N GLY A 66 -1.76 19.70 12.67
CA GLY A 66 -2.22 20.49 11.53
C GLY A 66 -3.35 19.84 10.72
N VAL A 67 -4.02 18.82 11.27
CA VAL A 67 -5.20 18.20 10.66
C VAL A 67 -6.46 18.93 11.14
N PRO A 68 -7.33 19.43 10.24
CA PRO A 68 -8.57 20.09 10.64
C PRO A 68 -9.47 19.20 11.50
N ALA A 69 -10.09 19.78 12.53
CA ALA A 69 -10.92 19.07 13.52
C ALA A 69 -12.07 18.25 12.88
N GLN A 70 -12.58 18.68 11.73
CA GLN A 70 -13.64 17.97 10.98
C GLN A 70 -13.29 16.53 10.60
N TYR A 71 -11.99 16.20 10.49
CA TYR A 71 -11.54 14.86 10.12
C TYR A 71 -11.44 13.90 11.31
N ALA A 72 -11.59 14.40 12.55
CA ALA A 72 -11.49 13.61 13.77
C ALA A 72 -12.60 12.55 13.83
N GLN A 73 -12.20 11.28 13.95
CA GLN A 73 -13.09 10.12 13.96
C GLN A 73 -12.68 9.19 15.12
N PRO A 74 -12.87 9.61 16.39
CA PRO A 74 -12.35 8.91 17.55
C PRO A 74 -12.96 7.51 17.77
N LYS A 75 -14.13 7.25 17.18
CA LYS A 75 -14.82 5.94 17.27
C LYS A 75 -14.25 4.88 16.32
N LEU A 76 -13.44 5.28 15.33
CA LEU A 76 -12.83 4.35 14.39
C LEU A 76 -11.48 3.85 14.90
N ALA A 77 -11.05 2.69 14.43
CA ALA A 77 -9.70 2.21 14.69
C ALA A 77 -8.66 3.13 14.05
N LYS A 78 -7.54 3.33 14.75
CA LYS A 78 -6.39 4.06 14.22
C LYS A 78 -5.76 3.26 13.08
N VAL A 79 -5.61 3.88 11.91
CA VAL A 79 -5.08 3.22 10.69
C VAL A 79 -3.71 3.76 10.25
N THR A 80 -3.19 4.78 10.93
CA THR A 80 -1.87 5.34 10.62
C THR A 80 -1.17 5.81 11.89
N TRP A 81 0.12 5.51 11.97
CA TRP A 81 1.00 5.86 13.08
C TRP A 81 2.01 6.95 12.72
N LEU A 82 1.89 7.55 11.53
CA LEU A 82 2.76 8.64 11.10
C LEU A 82 2.74 9.80 12.10
N ASN A 83 3.90 10.41 12.35
CA ASN A 83 3.98 11.63 13.14
C ASN A 83 3.45 12.83 12.35
N ASN A 84 3.74 12.89 11.04
CA ASN A 84 3.22 13.88 10.11
C ASN A 84 2.21 13.22 9.16
N PRO A 85 0.93 13.64 9.12
CA PRO A 85 -0.08 13.06 8.24
C PRO A 85 0.27 13.12 6.75
N LEU A 86 1.10 14.09 6.34
CA LEU A 86 1.45 14.31 4.95
C LEU A 86 2.79 13.68 4.54
N SER A 87 3.51 13.03 5.47
CA SER A 87 4.78 12.37 5.17
C SER A 87 4.62 10.97 4.59
N SER A 88 3.40 10.55 4.23
CA SER A 88 3.18 9.25 3.61
C SER A 88 3.73 9.23 2.19
N LYS A 89 4.41 8.13 1.82
CA LYS A 89 4.92 7.90 0.46
C LYS A 89 3.84 7.84 -0.61
N HIS A 90 2.59 7.57 -0.24
CA HIS A 90 1.46 7.68 -1.15
C HIS A 90 1.22 9.13 -1.60
N VAL A 91 1.56 10.14 -0.78
CA VAL A 91 1.40 11.56 -1.17
C VAL A 91 2.32 11.91 -2.32
N THR A 92 3.53 11.33 -2.34
CA THR A 92 4.52 11.56 -3.39
C THR A 92 4.40 10.56 -4.54
N GLY A 93 3.43 9.63 -4.50
CA GLY A 93 3.29 8.56 -5.50
C GLY A 93 4.38 7.49 -5.44
N HIS A 94 5.12 7.39 -4.34
CA HIS A 94 6.20 6.41 -4.15
C HIS A 94 5.72 5.15 -3.40
N ALA A 95 4.41 4.99 -3.18
CA ALA A 95 3.84 3.81 -2.54
C ALA A 95 2.52 3.37 -3.18
N VAL A 96 2.25 2.07 -3.12
CA VAL A 96 1.07 1.42 -3.68
C VAL A 96 0.62 0.28 -2.75
N ASP A 97 -0.69 0.16 -2.59
CA ASP A 97 -1.30 -0.91 -1.80
C ASP A 97 -1.96 -1.93 -2.72
N LEU A 98 -1.58 -3.20 -2.54
CA LEU A 98 -2.07 -4.34 -3.31
C LEU A 98 -2.79 -5.34 -2.40
N VAL A 99 -3.95 -5.83 -2.81
CA VAL A 99 -4.68 -6.89 -2.10
C VAL A 99 -4.87 -8.11 -3.00
N PRO A 100 -4.56 -9.33 -2.53
CA PRO A 100 -4.82 -10.53 -3.32
C PRO A 100 -6.31 -10.74 -3.58
N TYR A 101 -6.65 -11.35 -4.71
CA TYR A 101 -8.01 -11.70 -5.08
C TYR A 101 -8.21 -13.22 -5.17
N PRO A 102 -9.25 -13.82 -4.55
CA PRO A 102 -10.29 -13.18 -3.74
C PRO A 102 -9.73 -12.53 -2.46
N VAL A 103 -10.33 -11.39 -2.08
CA VAL A 103 -9.89 -10.61 -0.91
C VAL A 103 -10.11 -11.43 0.35
N ASP A 104 -9.01 -11.71 1.03
CA ASP A 104 -8.97 -12.50 2.25
C ASP A 104 -7.81 -12.00 3.10
N TRP A 105 -8.13 -11.34 4.20
CA TRP A 105 -7.15 -10.73 5.10
C TRP A 105 -6.58 -11.72 6.11
N GLU A 106 -7.20 -12.90 6.25
CA GLU A 106 -6.72 -13.96 7.15
C GLU A 106 -5.67 -14.83 6.45
N ASP A 107 -5.72 -14.93 5.13
CA ASP A 107 -4.76 -15.69 4.32
C ASP A 107 -3.53 -14.86 3.92
N ALA A 108 -2.61 -14.73 4.88
CA ALA A 108 -1.28 -14.18 4.71
C ALA A 108 -0.50 -14.77 3.51
N THR A 109 -0.71 -16.04 3.17
CA THR A 109 0.07 -16.72 2.11
C THR A 109 -0.21 -16.14 0.72
N LYS A 110 -1.39 -15.57 0.51
CA LYS A 110 -1.73 -14.89 -0.74
C LYS A 110 -0.94 -13.60 -0.92
N PHE A 111 -0.75 -12.83 0.16
CA PHE A 111 0.08 -11.63 0.14
C PHE A 111 1.54 -11.99 -0.18
N ASP A 112 2.06 -13.09 0.37
CA ASP A 112 3.43 -13.55 0.10
C ASP A 112 3.64 -13.86 -1.40
N LYS A 113 2.64 -14.46 -2.05
CA LYS A 113 2.67 -14.73 -3.50
C LYS A 113 2.68 -13.44 -4.33
N VAL A 114 1.88 -12.45 -3.94
CA VAL A 114 1.88 -11.12 -4.59
C VAL A 114 3.22 -10.43 -4.37
N ALA A 115 3.76 -10.45 -3.15
CA ALA A 115 5.07 -9.89 -2.84
C ALA A 115 6.19 -10.54 -3.65
N LYS A 116 6.18 -11.88 -3.75
CA LYS A 116 7.13 -12.63 -4.60
C LYS A 116 7.09 -12.15 -6.05
N ALA A 117 5.90 -11.92 -6.60
CA ALA A 117 5.75 -11.38 -7.96
C ALA A 117 6.24 -9.93 -8.07
N MET A 118 5.95 -9.07 -7.08
CA MET A 118 6.43 -7.70 -7.01
C MET A 118 7.97 -7.63 -6.96
N PHE A 119 8.60 -8.40 -6.09
CA PHE A 119 10.07 -8.46 -6.00
C PHE A 119 10.72 -9.07 -7.24
N ALA A 120 10.10 -10.09 -7.85
CA ALA A 120 10.58 -10.64 -9.12
C ALA A 120 10.53 -9.61 -10.26
N ALA A 121 9.42 -8.88 -10.37
CA ALA A 121 9.27 -7.79 -11.34
C ALA A 121 10.25 -6.64 -11.07
N ALA A 122 10.44 -6.25 -9.81
CA ALA A 122 11.39 -5.22 -9.40
C ALA A 122 12.83 -5.62 -9.74
N LYS A 123 13.21 -6.87 -9.49
CA LYS A 123 14.51 -7.42 -9.87
C LYS A 123 14.73 -7.43 -11.39
N GLU A 124 13.71 -7.82 -12.16
CA GLU A 124 13.77 -7.82 -13.63
C GLU A 124 13.96 -6.40 -14.19
N LEU A 125 13.31 -5.41 -13.59
CA LEU A 125 13.35 -4.01 -14.01
C LEU A 125 14.49 -3.20 -13.37
N GLY A 126 15.28 -3.80 -12.46
CA GLY A 126 16.37 -3.11 -11.76
C GLY A 126 15.89 -2.03 -10.78
N VAL A 127 14.71 -2.20 -10.20
CA VAL A 127 14.08 -1.25 -9.26
C VAL A 127 14.18 -1.81 -7.85
N SER A 128 14.63 -1.01 -6.89
CA SER A 128 14.57 -1.36 -5.47
C SER A 128 13.20 -0.99 -4.91
N ILE A 129 12.53 -1.95 -4.29
CA ILE A 129 11.26 -1.75 -3.59
C ILE A 129 11.37 -2.31 -2.16
N ARG A 130 10.53 -1.80 -1.26
CA ARG A 130 10.33 -2.32 0.11
C ARG A 130 8.87 -2.77 0.27
N TRP A 131 8.64 -3.75 1.15
CA TRP A 131 7.33 -4.31 1.43
C TRP A 131 6.94 -4.10 2.89
N GLY A 132 5.70 -3.70 3.17
CA GLY A 132 5.22 -3.36 4.51
C GLY A 132 4.97 -4.56 5.45
N ALA A 133 5.13 -5.79 4.95
CA ALA A 133 5.21 -6.98 5.81
C ALA A 133 6.65 -7.34 6.23
N ASP A 134 7.65 -6.58 5.78
CA ASP A 134 9.08 -6.79 6.04
C ASP A 134 9.76 -5.41 6.06
N TRP A 135 9.49 -4.61 7.10
CA TRP A 135 9.97 -3.23 7.17
C TRP A 135 11.46 -3.15 7.46
N ASP A 136 12.00 -4.16 8.17
CA ASP A 136 13.40 -4.26 8.54
C ASP A 136 14.25 -5.10 7.57
N ASN A 137 13.62 -5.75 6.58
CA ASN A 137 14.26 -6.53 5.52
C ASN A 137 15.09 -7.70 6.09
N ASP A 138 14.66 -8.24 7.23
CA ASP A 138 15.32 -9.36 7.91
C ASP A 138 14.82 -10.74 7.41
N GLY A 139 13.77 -10.74 6.58
CA GLY A 139 13.17 -11.94 6.00
C GLY A 139 12.20 -12.69 6.92
N LYS A 140 11.83 -12.11 8.07
CA LYS A 140 10.75 -12.57 8.94
C LYS A 140 9.52 -11.70 8.74
N TYR A 141 8.55 -12.24 8.01
CA TYR A 141 7.36 -11.47 7.70
C TYR A 141 6.46 -11.29 8.92
N ARG A 142 5.87 -10.09 9.03
CA ARG A 142 4.77 -9.78 9.96
C ARG A 142 5.20 -9.86 11.43
N GLU A 143 6.36 -9.31 11.75
CA GLU A 143 6.73 -9.09 13.15
C GLU A 143 5.82 -8.03 13.80
N SER A 144 5.89 -7.88 15.12
CA SER A 144 5.00 -7.00 15.88
C SER A 144 5.09 -5.54 15.40
N GLY A 145 4.11 -5.11 14.58
CA GLY A 145 4.09 -3.77 13.97
C GLY A 145 4.10 -3.78 12.44
N GLU A 146 4.27 -4.94 11.81
CA GLU A 146 4.41 -5.14 10.37
C GLU A 146 3.15 -5.75 9.73
N TYR A 147 1.99 -5.27 10.14
CA TYR A 147 0.70 -5.75 9.65
C TYR A 147 0.30 -5.13 8.30
N ASP A 148 1.20 -4.38 7.67
CA ASP A 148 0.93 -3.62 6.43
C ASP A 148 1.30 -4.43 5.18
N SER A 149 0.82 -5.67 5.13
CA SER A 149 1.05 -6.59 4.00
C SER A 149 0.58 -6.08 2.63
N PRO A 150 -0.39 -5.15 2.50
CA PRO A 150 -0.70 -4.55 1.21
C PRO A 150 0.36 -3.59 0.67
N HIS A 151 1.15 -2.95 1.54
CA HIS A 151 1.92 -1.76 1.21
C HIS A 151 3.26 -2.09 0.54
N PHE A 152 3.53 -1.46 -0.60
CA PHE A 152 4.85 -1.48 -1.27
C PHE A 152 5.31 -0.06 -1.55
N GLU A 153 6.61 0.20 -1.40
CA GLU A 153 7.17 1.52 -1.65
C GLU A 153 8.60 1.51 -2.24
N ILE A 154 9.01 2.67 -2.75
CA ILE A 154 10.36 2.98 -3.26
C ILE A 154 11.04 4.13 -2.49
#